data_AF-A0AAU5W8B6-F1
#
_entry.id   AF-A0AAU5W8B6-F1
#
_cell.length_a   1.000
_cell.length_b   1.000
_cell.length_c   1.000
_cell.angle_alpha   90.00
_cell.angle_beta   90.00
_cell.angle_gamma   90.00
#
_symmetry.space_group_name_H-M   'P 1'
#
loop_
_entity.id
_entity.type
_entity.pdbx_description
1 polymer ?
#
loop_
_entity_poly.entity_id
_entity_poly.type
_entity_poly.pdbx_seq_one_letter_code
_entity_poly.pdbx_strand_id
1 'polypeptide(L)'
;MRYNRVIAGVVVLAAVGGCTEKPKSAFDPTPKPVRPGQAVIIAGDTNLNRDPRDGEYGLRSSAYGGGGIAISAGGDIYYRVYYDSEGRVARLGRDGKVSLYGVDIVPDQMVIYGDDLWLIAAGFGIKVLRVSVAGWRQAEVIKWMDLKDSKNIEVRDSAGGSLSASVKLQLYPNWKGAKLVVRADGVPIVISKTGMLFEVRGPGRLDEWRPLGYGDALAKVVEEGEFQPSDAVLDDQGGLVLLGHGGIIRLPRTGSATSVRFPKSVSRLPSWSTVVSAGQGAVVLLGGMKASAIAPRPTLVRRDGRMERLSWGGFVRCDKFDGSLSSVASAMSSGSVRAADGSILMNDKGCGRVYSFKLPDRLAGSAFEK
;
A
#
# COMPACT_ATOMS: atom_id res chain seq x y z
N MET A 1 34.06 12.84 5.43
CA MET A 1 32.76 12.31 4.95
C MET A 1 33.02 10.99 4.23
N ARG A 2 32.75 9.85 4.88
CA ARG A 2 32.96 8.52 4.30
C ARG A 2 31.76 8.18 3.42
N TYR A 3 31.98 8.23 2.12
CA TYR A 3 31.04 7.76 1.11
C TYR A 3 30.98 6.23 1.16
N ASN A 4 29.84 5.66 1.56
CA ASN A 4 29.54 4.26 1.24
C ASN A 4 29.10 4.20 -0.24
N ARG A 5 30.07 4.41 -1.14
CA ARG A 5 29.94 4.13 -2.57
C ARG A 5 30.07 2.62 -2.76
N VAL A 6 28.97 1.94 -3.05
CA VAL A 6 29.02 0.64 -3.74
C VAL A 6 29.16 0.95 -5.24
N ILE A 7 30.32 1.47 -5.66
CA ILE A 7 30.62 1.73 -7.08
C ILE A 7 32.11 1.48 -7.31
N ALA A 8 32.45 0.36 -7.96
CA ALA A 8 33.50 0.24 -8.99
C ALA A 8 33.79 -1.22 -9.37
N GLY A 9 33.78 -2.16 -8.41
CA GLY A 9 34.23 -3.54 -8.68
C GLY A 9 33.26 -4.42 -9.49
N VAL A 10 31.95 -4.16 -9.40
CA VAL A 10 30.92 -5.03 -10.03
C VAL A 10 30.77 -4.77 -11.53
N VAL A 11 31.10 -3.56 -12.01
CA VAL A 11 30.89 -3.18 -13.42
C VAL A 11 32.00 -3.73 -14.35
N VAL A 12 33.23 -3.92 -13.85
CA VAL A 12 34.34 -4.43 -14.67
C VAL A 12 34.35 -5.97 -14.75
N LEU A 13 33.95 -6.66 -13.68
CA LEU A 13 33.86 -8.14 -13.70
C LEU A 13 32.68 -8.66 -14.54
N ALA A 14 31.58 -7.90 -14.64
CA ALA A 14 30.44 -8.27 -15.49
C ALA A 14 30.70 -8.08 -16.99
N ALA A 15 31.53 -7.09 -17.37
CA ALA A 15 31.87 -6.83 -18.77
C ALA A 15 32.83 -7.89 -19.36
N VAL A 16 33.67 -8.53 -18.54
CA VAL A 16 34.61 -9.56 -19.00
C VAL A 16 34.00 -10.98 -18.95
N GLY A 17 32.99 -11.22 -18.09
CA GLY A 17 32.28 -12.51 -18.04
C GLY A 17 31.17 -12.69 -19.08
N GLY A 18 30.77 -11.63 -19.80
CA GLY A 18 29.66 -11.66 -20.76
C GLY A 18 29.93 -12.36 -22.09
N CYS A 19 31.17 -12.75 -22.38
CA CYS A 19 31.52 -13.44 -23.63
C CYS A 19 31.69 -14.95 -23.47
N THR A 20 31.58 -15.49 -22.26
CA THR A 20 31.70 -16.93 -22.01
C THR A 20 30.76 -17.35 -20.90
N GLU A 21 29.76 -18.15 -21.28
CA GLU A 21 28.80 -18.90 -20.44
C GLU A 21 27.37 -18.34 -20.32
N LYS A 22 26.42 -19.29 -20.35
CA LYS A 22 24.95 -19.20 -20.37
C LYS A 22 24.34 -18.05 -19.54
N PRO A 23 23.17 -17.49 -19.92
CA PRO A 23 22.64 -16.24 -19.39
C PRO A 23 22.36 -16.35 -17.88
N LYS A 24 23.31 -15.93 -17.06
CA LYS A 24 23.16 -15.78 -15.61
C LYS A 24 22.95 -14.29 -15.31
N SER A 25 21.79 -14.03 -14.69
CA SER A 25 21.25 -12.75 -14.22
C SER A 25 20.98 -11.70 -15.30
N ALA A 26 19.69 -11.50 -15.59
CA ALA A 26 19.21 -10.27 -16.20
C ALA A 26 19.62 -9.10 -15.28
N PHE A 27 20.35 -8.14 -15.84
CA PHE A 27 20.71 -6.88 -15.18
C PHE A 27 19.44 -6.21 -14.61
N ASP A 28 19.42 -5.98 -13.30
CA ASP A 28 18.34 -5.27 -12.59
C ASP A 28 18.94 -4.04 -11.90
N PRO A 29 18.87 -2.86 -12.53
CA PRO A 29 19.50 -1.66 -12.02
C PRO A 29 18.64 -0.91 -10.99
N THR A 30 17.45 -1.42 -10.65
CA THR A 30 16.60 -0.79 -9.64
C THR A 30 17.31 -0.85 -8.28
N PRO A 31 17.53 0.27 -7.57
CA PRO A 31 18.19 0.25 -6.26
C PRO A 31 17.49 -0.66 -5.27
N LYS A 32 18.24 -1.50 -4.54
CA LYS A 32 17.68 -2.39 -3.51
C LYS A 32 18.37 -2.22 -2.16
N PRO A 33 17.63 -2.32 -1.04
CA PRO A 33 18.23 -2.40 0.28
C PRO A 33 18.99 -3.73 0.40
N VAL A 34 20.30 -3.65 0.64
CA VAL A 34 21.17 -4.84 0.75
C VAL A 34 21.26 -5.39 2.17
N ARG A 35 20.81 -4.63 3.17
CA ARG A 35 20.84 -5.02 4.58
C ARG A 35 19.56 -4.60 5.33
N PRO A 36 19.20 -5.31 6.42
CA PRO A 36 18.13 -4.91 7.32
C PRO A 36 18.33 -3.47 7.83
N GLY A 37 17.24 -2.71 7.96
CA GLY A 37 17.28 -1.32 8.44
C GLY A 37 17.74 -0.29 7.39
N GLN A 38 18.00 -0.70 6.15
CA GLN A 38 18.32 0.20 5.06
C GLN A 38 17.07 0.57 4.27
N ALA A 39 17.00 1.85 3.87
CA ALA A 39 16.08 2.36 2.87
C ALA A 39 16.85 2.88 1.65
N VAL A 40 16.24 2.77 0.47
CA VAL A 40 16.71 3.36 -0.79
C VAL A 40 15.54 4.03 -1.51
N ILE A 41 15.81 5.10 -2.26
CA ILE A 41 14.82 5.69 -3.17
C ILE A 41 14.90 4.91 -4.48
N ILE A 42 13.74 4.52 -5.02
CA ILE A 42 13.64 3.85 -6.33
C ILE A 42 12.87 4.69 -7.37
N ALA A 43 12.13 5.71 -6.91
CA ALA A 43 11.51 6.71 -7.78
C ALA A 43 11.31 8.06 -7.06
N GLY A 44 11.34 9.18 -7.81
CA GLY A 44 11.02 10.52 -7.29
C GLY A 44 12.14 11.27 -6.56
N ASP A 45 13.41 10.99 -6.87
CA ASP A 45 14.53 11.73 -6.26
C ASP A 45 14.65 13.14 -6.87
N THR A 46 14.70 14.15 -6.01
CA THR A 46 14.84 15.56 -6.38
C THR A 46 16.29 15.95 -6.65
N ASN A 47 17.29 15.15 -6.21
CA ASN A 47 18.71 15.46 -6.32
C ASN A 47 19.37 14.74 -7.52
N LEU A 48 18.90 15.01 -8.74
CA LEU A 48 19.37 14.35 -9.96
C LEU A 48 20.04 15.31 -10.95
N ASN A 49 20.97 16.13 -10.47
CA ASN A 49 21.74 17.09 -11.29
C ASN A 49 22.73 16.44 -12.29
N ARG A 50 22.51 15.18 -12.67
CA ARG A 50 23.26 14.44 -13.69
C ARG A 50 22.33 13.60 -14.53
N ASP A 51 22.71 13.31 -15.77
CA ASP A 51 21.99 12.37 -16.61
C ASP A 51 21.83 11.01 -15.90
N PRO A 52 20.63 10.39 -16.01
CA PRO A 52 20.39 9.12 -15.37
C PRO A 52 21.30 8.09 -16.04
N ARG A 53 21.98 7.27 -15.24
CA ARG A 53 22.64 6.08 -15.79
C ARG A 53 21.57 5.07 -16.20
N ASP A 54 21.97 4.10 -17.01
CA ASP A 54 21.09 2.98 -17.35
C ASP A 54 20.48 2.37 -16.09
N GLY A 55 19.16 2.51 -16.00
CA GLY A 55 18.36 1.99 -14.90
C GLY A 55 18.09 2.91 -13.71
N GLU A 56 18.57 4.15 -13.75
CA GLU A 56 18.21 5.21 -12.80
C GLU A 56 17.03 6.07 -13.29
N TYR A 57 16.37 5.68 -14.38
CA TYR A 57 15.24 6.43 -14.96
C TYR A 57 14.04 6.51 -14.01
N GLY A 58 13.85 5.50 -13.15
CA GLY A 58 12.87 5.52 -12.05
C GLY A 58 13.01 6.75 -11.14
N LEU A 59 14.25 7.13 -10.81
CA LEU A 59 14.53 8.24 -9.88
C LEU A 59 14.00 9.57 -10.43
N ARG A 60 13.95 9.76 -11.75
CA ARG A 60 13.45 10.98 -12.38
C ARG A 60 11.93 11.04 -12.52
N SER A 61 11.22 9.96 -12.22
CA SER A 61 9.76 9.96 -12.33
C SER A 61 9.12 10.66 -11.14
N SER A 62 8.12 11.51 -11.40
CA SER A 62 7.29 12.11 -10.36
C SER A 62 6.40 11.03 -9.73
N ALA A 63 6.79 10.51 -8.56
CA ALA A 63 5.94 9.62 -7.76
C ALA A 63 5.01 10.42 -6.82
N TYR A 64 4.73 11.68 -7.17
CA TYR A 64 3.72 12.46 -6.46
C TYR A 64 2.35 11.80 -6.66
N GLY A 65 1.72 11.42 -5.55
CA GLY A 65 0.37 10.87 -5.59
C GLY A 65 0.01 10.16 -4.30
N GLY A 66 -1.25 10.29 -3.87
CA GLY A 66 -1.78 9.51 -2.75
C GLY A 66 -2.19 8.08 -3.13
N GLY A 67 -1.85 7.64 -4.34
CA GLY A 67 -2.18 6.32 -4.85
C GLY A 67 -1.35 5.22 -4.20
N GLY A 68 -1.96 4.06 -4.04
CA GLY A 68 -1.28 2.83 -3.62
C GLY A 68 -0.14 2.42 -4.56
N ILE A 69 0.59 1.38 -4.17
CA ILE A 69 1.73 0.80 -4.91
C ILE A 69 1.49 -0.69 -5.07
N ALA A 70 1.84 -1.24 -6.24
CA ALA A 70 1.70 -2.66 -6.55
C ALA A 70 2.97 -3.22 -7.19
N ILE A 71 3.21 -4.52 -7.03
CA ILE A 71 4.35 -5.22 -7.63
C ILE A 71 3.91 -6.54 -8.26
N SER A 72 4.18 -6.73 -9.55
CA SER A 72 3.85 -7.99 -10.23
C SER A 72 4.71 -9.15 -9.73
N ALA A 73 4.28 -10.38 -10.01
CA ALA A 73 5.11 -11.56 -9.76
C ALA A 73 6.46 -11.49 -10.48
N GLY A 74 6.51 -10.82 -11.64
CA GLY A 74 7.74 -10.57 -12.38
C GLY A 74 8.69 -9.57 -11.70
N GLY A 75 8.20 -8.73 -10.79
CA GLY A 75 8.99 -7.69 -10.13
C GLY A 75 8.82 -6.29 -10.71
N ASP A 76 7.97 -6.11 -11.73
CA ASP A 76 7.60 -4.78 -12.21
C ASP A 76 6.76 -4.03 -11.16
N ILE A 77 7.10 -2.77 -10.93
CA ILE A 77 6.52 -1.93 -9.89
C ILE A 77 5.56 -0.94 -10.55
N TYR A 78 4.34 -0.86 -10.04
CA TYR A 78 3.30 0.05 -10.48
C TYR A 78 3.01 1.07 -9.40
N TYR A 79 3.01 2.34 -9.77
CA TYR A 79 2.72 3.44 -8.86
C TYR A 79 1.98 4.54 -9.61
N ARG A 80 1.21 5.33 -8.85
CA ARG A 80 0.54 6.49 -9.40
C ARG A 80 1.55 7.61 -9.62
N VAL A 81 1.37 8.33 -10.71
CA VAL A 81 2.04 9.60 -10.97
C VAL A 81 1.00 10.73 -11.01
N TYR A 82 1.39 11.93 -10.59
CA TYR A 82 0.53 13.10 -10.67
C TYR A 82 0.57 13.65 -12.11
N TYR A 83 -0.60 13.71 -12.74
CA TYR A 83 -0.79 14.27 -14.08
C TYR A 83 -2.16 14.96 -14.14
N ASP A 84 -2.29 16.06 -13.40
CA ASP A 84 -3.52 16.85 -13.26
C ASP A 84 -4.75 15.99 -12.91
N SER A 85 -5.81 16.07 -13.72
CA SER A 85 -7.06 15.32 -13.57
C SER A 85 -7.06 13.98 -14.30
N GLU A 86 -5.98 13.63 -15.01
CA GLU A 86 -5.92 12.41 -15.80
C GLU A 86 -5.44 11.21 -14.98
N GLY A 87 -6.07 10.06 -15.22
CA GLY A 87 -5.62 8.78 -14.68
C GLY A 87 -4.34 8.33 -15.37
N ARG A 88 -3.25 8.24 -14.60
CA ARG A 88 -1.96 7.72 -15.05
C ARG A 88 -1.35 6.75 -14.04
N VAL A 89 -0.81 5.65 -14.55
CA VAL A 89 0.00 4.68 -13.80
C VAL A 89 1.36 4.57 -14.46
N ALA A 90 2.43 4.71 -13.68
CA ALA A 90 3.77 4.38 -14.12
C ALA A 90 4.08 2.91 -13.83
N ARG A 91 4.76 2.27 -14.77
CA ARG A 91 5.45 0.98 -14.56
C ARG A 91 6.95 1.23 -14.54
N LEU A 92 7.58 0.94 -13.42
CA LEU A 92 9.04 0.78 -13.33
C LEU A 92 9.36 -0.69 -13.61
N GLY A 93 9.91 -0.94 -14.79
CA GLY A 93 10.35 -2.28 -15.19
C GLY A 93 11.63 -2.69 -14.46
N ARG A 94 11.92 -3.99 -14.45
CA ARG A 94 13.18 -4.53 -13.91
C ARG A 94 14.44 -4.02 -14.58
N ASP A 95 14.35 -3.52 -15.81
CA ASP A 95 15.44 -2.87 -16.53
C ASP A 95 15.62 -1.39 -16.11
N GLY A 96 14.85 -0.94 -15.11
CA GLY A 96 14.81 0.40 -14.59
C GLY A 96 14.15 1.41 -15.52
N LYS A 97 13.56 0.98 -16.65
CA LYS A 97 12.79 1.87 -17.54
C LYS A 97 11.43 2.17 -16.93
N VAL A 98 11.00 3.42 -17.11
CA VAL A 98 9.66 3.87 -16.73
C VAL A 98 8.79 3.95 -17.98
N SER A 99 7.62 3.31 -17.93
CA SER A 99 6.57 3.45 -18.93
C SER A 99 5.34 4.07 -18.29
N LEU A 100 4.67 4.97 -19.01
CA LEU A 100 3.46 5.63 -18.55
C LEU A 100 2.25 5.09 -19.30
N TYR A 101 1.20 4.80 -18.55
CA TYR A 101 -0.03 4.26 -19.10
C TYR A 101 -1.24 5.07 -18.66
N GLY A 102 -2.15 5.32 -19.60
CA GLY A 102 -3.47 5.88 -19.33
C GLY A 102 -4.38 4.88 -18.63
N VAL A 103 -5.17 5.38 -17.68
CA VAL A 103 -6.23 4.63 -17.02
C VAL A 103 -7.48 5.51 -16.86
N ASP A 104 -8.66 4.90 -16.89
CA ASP A 104 -9.95 5.62 -16.95
C ASP A 104 -10.44 6.11 -15.57
N ILE A 105 -9.57 6.08 -14.57
CA ILE A 105 -9.80 6.56 -13.20
C ILE A 105 -8.55 7.25 -12.67
N VAL A 106 -8.72 8.16 -11.72
CA VAL A 106 -7.62 8.66 -10.89
C VAL A 106 -7.51 7.74 -9.66
N PRO A 107 -6.54 6.81 -9.59
CA PRO A 107 -6.57 5.78 -8.56
C PRO A 107 -6.17 6.36 -7.20
N ASP A 108 -6.98 6.07 -6.19
CA ASP A 108 -6.65 6.28 -4.77
C ASP A 108 -5.84 5.11 -4.20
N GLN A 109 -6.03 3.90 -4.75
CA GLN A 109 -5.26 2.72 -4.40
C GLN A 109 -5.13 1.79 -5.62
N MET A 110 -4.07 0.99 -5.61
CA MET A 110 -3.87 -0.09 -6.56
C MET A 110 -3.35 -1.34 -5.86
N VAL A 111 -3.72 -2.50 -6.38
CA VAL A 111 -3.27 -3.81 -5.93
C VAL A 111 -3.19 -4.72 -7.14
N ILE A 112 -2.25 -5.66 -7.14
CA ILE A 112 -2.08 -6.61 -8.24
C ILE A 112 -2.30 -8.03 -7.74
N TYR A 113 -2.99 -8.82 -8.56
CA TYR A 113 -3.20 -10.25 -8.31
C TYR A 113 -3.18 -10.98 -9.64
N GLY A 114 -2.32 -12.00 -9.75
CA GLY A 114 -2.03 -12.63 -11.04
C GLY A 114 -1.53 -11.60 -12.06
N ASP A 115 -2.17 -11.59 -13.22
CA ASP A 115 -1.87 -10.67 -14.32
C ASP A 115 -2.80 -9.43 -14.35
N ASP A 116 -3.55 -9.19 -13.28
CA ASP A 116 -4.51 -8.10 -13.21
C ASP A 116 -4.09 -7.06 -12.16
N LEU A 117 -3.92 -5.82 -12.62
CA LEU A 117 -3.81 -4.63 -11.79
C LEU A 117 -5.22 -4.11 -11.49
N TRP A 118 -5.62 -4.14 -10.24
CA TRP A 118 -6.88 -3.62 -9.75
C TRP A 118 -6.69 -2.21 -9.20
N LEU A 119 -7.53 -1.29 -9.66
CA LEU A 119 -7.48 0.12 -9.33
C LEU A 119 -8.82 0.53 -8.71
N ILE A 120 -8.78 1.37 -7.67
CA ILE A 120 -9.97 1.96 -7.06
C ILE A 120 -9.87 3.48 -7.02
N ALA A 121 -10.96 4.15 -7.34
CA ALA A 121 -11.19 5.56 -7.06
C ALA A 121 -12.40 5.67 -6.12
N ALA A 122 -12.20 6.34 -4.98
CA ALA A 122 -13.10 6.39 -3.85
C ALA A 122 -13.26 7.83 -3.29
N GLY A 123 -13.07 8.88 -4.10
CA GLY A 123 -13.15 10.27 -3.63
C GLY A 123 -14.56 10.80 -3.36
N PHE A 124 -15.58 10.28 -4.07
CA PHE A 124 -16.97 10.74 -4.00
C PHE A 124 -17.98 9.58 -3.98
N GLY A 125 -17.80 8.63 -4.90
CA GLY A 125 -18.46 7.32 -4.91
C GLY A 125 -17.41 6.22 -4.94
N ILE A 126 -17.66 5.13 -5.64
CA ILE A 126 -16.66 4.08 -5.91
C ILE A 126 -16.60 3.73 -7.39
N LYS A 127 -15.39 3.67 -7.94
CA LYS A 127 -15.13 3.04 -9.23
C LYS A 127 -13.97 2.05 -9.09
N VAL A 128 -14.18 0.82 -9.51
CA VAL A 128 -13.17 -0.26 -9.53
C VAL A 128 -12.91 -0.65 -10.97
N LEU A 129 -11.64 -0.61 -11.36
CA LEU A 129 -11.16 -0.95 -12.68
C LEU A 129 -10.19 -2.13 -12.57
N ARG A 130 -10.29 -3.08 -13.48
CA ARG A 130 -9.33 -4.16 -13.65
C ARG A 130 -8.54 -3.93 -14.93
N VAL A 131 -7.22 -3.94 -14.85
CA VAL A 131 -6.32 -3.70 -15.98
C VAL A 131 -5.41 -4.90 -16.14
N SER A 132 -5.49 -5.59 -17.28
CA SER A 132 -4.57 -6.69 -17.59
C SER A 132 -3.18 -6.14 -17.83
N VAL A 133 -2.17 -6.60 -17.10
CA VAL A 133 -0.79 -6.09 -17.22
C VAL A 133 -0.10 -6.51 -18.52
N ALA A 134 -0.52 -7.62 -19.13
CA ALA A 134 0.09 -8.15 -20.35
C ALA A 134 -0.24 -7.31 -21.60
N GLY A 135 -1.48 -6.81 -21.70
CA GLY A 135 -1.94 -6.04 -22.87
C GLY A 135 -2.51 -4.66 -22.54
N TRP A 136 -2.43 -4.24 -21.28
CA TRP A 136 -3.02 -3.01 -20.76
C TRP A 136 -4.52 -2.82 -21.06
N ARG A 137 -5.26 -3.94 -21.19
CA ARG A 137 -6.71 -3.89 -21.44
C ARG A 137 -7.44 -3.56 -20.15
N GLN A 138 -8.19 -2.46 -20.18
CA GLN A 138 -9.00 -1.99 -19.07
C GLN A 138 -10.41 -2.61 -19.10
N ALA A 139 -10.95 -2.96 -17.94
CA ALA A 139 -12.31 -3.44 -17.75
C ALA A 139 -12.93 -2.76 -16.52
N GLU A 140 -14.00 -2.00 -16.72
CA GLU A 140 -14.78 -1.42 -15.63
C GLU A 140 -15.54 -2.53 -14.91
N VAL A 141 -15.27 -2.70 -13.61
CA VAL A 141 -15.89 -3.76 -12.81
C VAL A 141 -16.99 -3.18 -11.95
N ILE A 142 -16.73 -2.08 -11.24
CA ILE A 142 -17.75 -1.38 -10.44
C ILE A 142 -17.72 0.10 -10.83
N LYS A 143 -18.89 0.69 -11.03
CA LYS A 143 -19.05 2.13 -11.18
C LYS A 143 -20.29 2.58 -10.44
N TRP A 144 -20.07 3.17 -9.27
CA TRP A 144 -21.06 3.83 -8.42
C TRP A 144 -20.59 5.23 -8.08
N MET A 145 -20.56 6.13 -9.08
CA MET A 145 -20.03 7.48 -8.90
C MET A 145 -21.13 8.51 -8.62
N ASP A 146 -22.39 8.14 -8.84
CA ASP A 146 -23.58 8.94 -8.61
C ASP A 146 -24.73 8.03 -8.10
N LEU A 147 -25.69 8.59 -7.37
CA LEU A 147 -26.89 7.88 -6.90
C LEU A 147 -27.66 7.21 -8.04
N LYS A 148 -27.66 7.79 -9.24
CA LYS A 148 -28.30 7.18 -10.43
C LYS A 148 -27.66 5.86 -10.85
N ASP A 149 -26.36 5.68 -10.58
CA ASP A 149 -25.63 4.46 -10.94
C ASP A 149 -26.08 3.26 -10.10
N SER A 150 -26.69 3.49 -8.93
CA SER A 150 -27.18 2.44 -8.03
C SER A 150 -28.16 1.45 -8.68
N LYS A 151 -28.84 1.87 -9.77
CA LYS A 151 -29.74 1.02 -10.56
C LYS A 151 -28.99 -0.05 -11.36
N ASN A 152 -27.75 0.21 -11.72
CA ASN A 152 -26.90 -0.68 -12.51
C ASN A 152 -26.00 -1.56 -11.64
N ILE A 153 -26.15 -1.48 -10.32
CA ILE A 153 -25.32 -2.20 -9.36
C ILE A 153 -26.18 -3.13 -8.54
N GLU A 154 -25.88 -4.40 -8.60
CA GLU A 154 -26.41 -5.40 -7.69
C GLU A 154 -25.56 -5.42 -6.42
N VAL A 155 -26.20 -5.19 -5.27
CA VAL A 155 -25.56 -5.35 -3.96
C VAL A 155 -26.35 -6.38 -3.20
N ARG A 156 -25.69 -7.45 -2.75
CA ARG A 156 -26.30 -8.51 -1.94
C ARG A 156 -25.82 -8.39 -0.50
N ASP A 157 -26.70 -8.67 0.45
CA ASP A 157 -26.34 -8.83 1.86
C ASP A 157 -25.60 -10.15 2.11
N SER A 158 -25.15 -10.35 3.35
CA SER A 158 -24.45 -11.57 3.76
C SER A 158 -25.28 -12.87 3.68
N ALA A 159 -26.61 -12.77 3.57
CA ALA A 159 -27.51 -13.91 3.36
C ALA A 159 -27.77 -14.17 1.86
N GLY A 160 -27.20 -13.33 0.96
CA GLY A 160 -27.38 -13.41 -0.48
C GLY A 160 -28.60 -12.66 -1.02
N GLY A 161 -29.34 -11.96 -0.16
CA GLY A 161 -30.50 -11.16 -0.54
C GLY A 161 -30.11 -9.84 -1.18
N SER A 162 -30.75 -9.45 -2.27
CA SER A 162 -30.48 -8.16 -2.92
C SER A 162 -30.94 -6.99 -2.04
N LEU A 163 -30.05 -6.03 -1.81
CA LEU A 163 -30.36 -4.82 -1.06
C LEU A 163 -31.36 -3.94 -1.82
N SER A 164 -32.31 -3.38 -1.07
CA SER A 164 -33.28 -2.42 -1.60
C SER A 164 -32.61 -1.12 -2.04
N ALA A 165 -33.30 -0.34 -2.87
CA ALA A 165 -32.84 0.98 -3.29
C ALA A 165 -32.59 1.93 -2.10
N SER A 166 -33.45 1.89 -1.07
CA SER A 166 -33.29 2.73 0.12
C SER A 166 -32.02 2.39 0.91
N VAL A 167 -31.68 1.10 1.06
CA VAL A 167 -30.44 0.67 1.72
C VAL A 167 -29.23 1.06 0.88
N LYS A 168 -29.30 0.91 -0.46
CA LYS A 168 -28.21 1.36 -1.35
C LYS A 168 -27.97 2.88 -1.24
N LEU A 169 -29.02 3.69 -1.13
CA LEU A 169 -28.90 5.13 -0.91
C LEU A 169 -28.17 5.46 0.40
N GLN A 170 -28.42 4.70 1.48
CA GLN A 170 -27.73 4.86 2.76
C GLN A 170 -26.27 4.38 2.71
N LEU A 171 -25.98 3.39 1.85
CA LEU A 171 -24.63 2.85 1.67
C LEU A 171 -23.74 3.79 0.85
N TYR A 172 -24.30 4.53 -0.11
CA TYR A 172 -23.53 5.35 -1.06
C TYR A 172 -22.52 6.32 -0.41
N PRO A 173 -22.86 7.10 0.64
CA PRO A 173 -21.90 7.99 1.31
C PRO A 173 -20.69 7.26 1.90
N ASN A 174 -20.82 5.95 2.18
CA ASN A 174 -19.78 5.13 2.78
C ASN A 174 -18.73 4.68 1.75
N TRP A 175 -18.91 4.96 0.46
CA TRP A 175 -17.88 4.68 -0.53
C TRP A 175 -16.72 5.67 -0.50
N LYS A 176 -16.94 6.88 0.02
CA LYS A 176 -15.88 7.87 0.15
C LYS A 176 -14.78 7.39 1.10
N GLY A 177 -13.56 7.29 0.58
CA GLY A 177 -12.39 6.78 1.31
C GLY A 177 -12.32 5.26 1.40
N ALA A 178 -13.13 4.53 0.64
CA ALA A 178 -13.08 3.08 0.57
C ALA A 178 -11.69 2.57 0.13
N LYS A 179 -11.35 1.36 0.58
CA LYS A 179 -10.10 0.67 0.25
C LYS A 179 -10.36 -0.58 -0.55
N LEU A 180 -9.36 -1.01 -1.31
CA LEU A 180 -9.38 -2.24 -2.09
C LEU A 180 -8.20 -3.12 -1.70
N VAL A 181 -8.48 -4.39 -1.47
CA VAL A 181 -7.48 -5.44 -1.27
C VAL A 181 -7.93 -6.68 -2.03
N VAL A 182 -7.00 -7.47 -2.54
CA VAL A 182 -7.33 -8.78 -3.13
C VAL A 182 -6.98 -9.86 -2.12
N ARG A 183 -7.97 -10.67 -1.74
CA ARG A 183 -7.77 -11.79 -0.82
C ARG A 183 -6.88 -12.85 -1.49
N ALA A 184 -6.26 -13.72 -0.69
CA ALA A 184 -5.32 -14.73 -1.20
C ALA A 184 -5.91 -15.67 -2.27
N ASP A 185 -7.22 -15.88 -2.27
CA ASP A 185 -7.97 -16.65 -3.28
C ASP A 185 -8.31 -15.87 -4.56
N GLY A 186 -7.85 -14.61 -4.67
CA GLY A 186 -8.03 -13.76 -5.84
C GLY A 186 -9.31 -12.94 -5.85
N VAL A 187 -10.15 -13.03 -4.81
CA VAL A 187 -11.38 -12.25 -4.72
C VAL A 187 -11.06 -10.82 -4.26
N PRO A 188 -11.38 -9.78 -5.05
CA PRO A 188 -11.22 -8.40 -4.61
C PRO A 188 -12.27 -8.05 -3.54
N ILE A 189 -11.82 -7.41 -2.47
CA ILE A 189 -12.62 -6.93 -1.35
C ILE A 189 -12.57 -5.42 -1.30
N VAL A 190 -13.73 -4.78 -1.42
CA VAL A 190 -13.91 -3.35 -1.14
C VAL A 190 -14.27 -3.19 0.33
N ILE A 191 -13.56 -2.32 1.03
CA ILE A 191 -13.81 -1.96 2.42
C ILE A 191 -14.42 -0.56 2.44
N SER A 192 -15.68 -0.43 2.87
CA SER A 192 -16.35 0.87 2.97
C SER A 192 -15.74 1.73 4.09
N LYS A 193 -16.07 3.02 4.09
CA LYS A 193 -15.73 3.99 5.14
C LYS A 193 -16.14 3.52 6.54
N THR A 194 -17.28 2.84 6.64
CA THR A 194 -17.80 2.30 7.91
C THR A 194 -17.21 0.94 8.27
N GLY A 195 -16.38 0.36 7.39
CA GLY A 195 -15.78 -0.95 7.59
C GLY A 195 -16.65 -2.12 7.11
N MET A 196 -17.69 -1.90 6.30
CA MET A 196 -18.38 -3.01 5.65
C MET A 196 -17.49 -3.61 4.56
N LEU A 197 -17.49 -4.94 4.44
CA LEU A 197 -16.68 -5.67 3.45
C LEU A 197 -17.57 -6.17 2.33
N PHE A 198 -17.16 -5.93 1.09
CA PHE A 198 -17.88 -6.39 -0.09
C PHE A 198 -16.94 -7.12 -1.04
N GLU A 199 -17.28 -8.34 -1.39
CA GLU A 199 -16.64 -9.08 -2.46
C GLU A 199 -17.09 -8.54 -3.81
N VAL A 200 -16.12 -8.24 -4.68
CA VAL A 200 -16.38 -7.89 -6.07
C VAL A 200 -16.53 -9.18 -6.87
N ARG A 201 -17.79 -9.58 -7.13
CA ARG A 201 -18.12 -10.88 -7.75
C ARG A 201 -18.27 -10.81 -9.28
N GLY A 202 -18.22 -9.62 -9.86
CA GLY A 202 -18.28 -9.42 -11.30
C GLY A 202 -18.64 -7.98 -11.66
N PRO A 203 -18.86 -7.70 -12.96
CA PRO A 203 -19.32 -6.39 -13.41
C PRO A 203 -20.62 -5.98 -12.71
N GLY A 204 -20.61 -4.83 -12.05
CA GLY A 204 -21.75 -4.25 -11.36
C GLY A 204 -22.23 -5.04 -10.12
N ARG A 205 -21.47 -6.00 -9.60
CA ARG A 205 -21.93 -6.86 -8.50
C ARG A 205 -21.02 -6.85 -7.27
N LEU A 206 -21.62 -6.52 -6.13
CA LEU A 206 -21.01 -6.54 -4.79
C LEU A 206 -21.79 -7.48 -3.87
N ASP A 207 -21.12 -8.45 -3.26
CA ASP A 207 -21.73 -9.33 -2.26
C ASP A 207 -21.13 -8.98 -0.89
N GLU A 208 -21.95 -8.64 0.11
CA GLU A 208 -21.48 -8.35 1.46
C GLU A 208 -20.85 -9.60 2.06
N TRP A 209 -19.62 -9.46 2.54
CA TRP A 209 -18.88 -10.54 3.17
C TRP A 209 -18.75 -10.29 4.67
N ARG A 210 -19.24 -11.23 5.48
CA ARG A 210 -19.14 -11.17 6.95
C ARG A 210 -18.32 -12.34 7.48
N PRO A 211 -17.00 -12.17 7.62
CA PRO A 211 -16.15 -13.17 8.29
C PRO A 211 -16.62 -13.42 9.72
N LEU A 212 -16.40 -14.64 10.22
CA LEU A 212 -16.71 -15.01 11.60
C LEU A 212 -16.04 -14.04 12.58
N GLY A 213 -16.79 -13.52 13.55
CA GLY A 213 -16.28 -12.58 14.57
C GLY A 213 -15.99 -11.15 14.07
N TYR A 214 -16.23 -10.85 12.79
CA TYR A 214 -15.92 -9.52 12.23
C TYR A 214 -16.73 -8.39 12.87
N GLY A 215 -18.02 -8.61 13.13
CA GLY A 215 -18.87 -7.61 13.77
C GLY A 215 -18.35 -7.18 15.14
N ASP A 216 -17.95 -8.13 15.99
CA ASP A 216 -17.37 -7.86 17.31
C ASP A 216 -16.01 -7.16 17.20
N ALA A 217 -15.19 -7.59 16.25
CA ALA A 217 -13.88 -6.99 16.00
C ALA A 217 -14.01 -5.53 15.55
N LEU A 218 -14.97 -5.24 14.66
CA LEU A 218 -15.31 -3.92 14.16
C LEU A 218 -15.85 -3.02 15.28
N ALA A 219 -16.83 -3.50 16.06
CA ALA A 219 -17.42 -2.75 17.17
C ALA A 219 -16.35 -2.21 18.15
N LYS A 220 -15.34 -3.03 18.47
CA LYS A 220 -14.24 -2.65 19.39
C LYS A 220 -13.36 -1.50 18.87
N VAL A 221 -13.25 -1.31 17.55
CA VAL A 221 -12.38 -0.29 16.96
C VAL A 221 -13.15 0.96 16.49
N VAL A 222 -14.49 0.91 16.47
CA VAL A 222 -15.37 2.01 16.04
C VAL A 222 -16.09 2.74 17.18
N GLU A 223 -15.89 2.40 18.46
CA GLU A 223 -16.64 2.95 19.61
C GLU A 223 -16.80 4.49 19.67
N GLU A 224 -15.95 5.27 18.98
CA GLU A 224 -16.01 6.74 18.95
C GLU A 224 -16.30 7.31 17.53
N GLY A 225 -16.73 6.49 16.57
CA GLY A 225 -17.04 6.95 15.22
C GLY A 225 -17.19 5.85 14.16
N GLU A 226 -16.65 6.10 12.97
CA GLU A 226 -16.60 5.14 11.86
C GLU A 226 -15.23 4.47 11.80
N PHE A 227 -15.14 3.32 11.12
CA PHE A 227 -13.86 2.62 10.95
C PHE A 227 -12.80 3.45 10.22
N GLN A 228 -13.19 4.16 9.16
CA GLN A 228 -12.33 4.99 8.29
C GLN A 228 -11.05 4.25 7.86
N PRO A 229 -11.16 3.28 6.93
CA PRO A 229 -10.03 2.45 6.53
C PRO A 229 -8.94 3.32 5.90
N SER A 230 -7.73 3.22 6.45
CA SER A 230 -6.56 3.93 5.96
C SER A 230 -5.72 3.06 5.03
N ASP A 231 -5.61 1.76 5.33
CA ASP A 231 -4.87 0.79 4.52
C ASP A 231 -5.37 -0.65 4.77
N ALA A 232 -5.05 -1.57 3.85
CA ALA A 232 -5.36 -2.98 3.97
C ALA A 232 -4.31 -3.83 3.25
N VAL A 233 -3.79 -4.85 3.92
CA VAL A 233 -2.74 -5.74 3.38
C VAL A 233 -3.01 -7.20 3.72
N LEU A 234 -2.34 -8.10 3.00
CA LEU A 234 -2.23 -9.51 3.39
C LEU A 234 -1.09 -9.70 4.40
N ASP A 235 -1.30 -10.57 5.39
CA ASP A 235 -0.24 -11.09 6.24
C ASP A 235 0.54 -12.23 5.55
N ASP A 236 1.55 -12.76 6.24
CA ASP A 236 2.40 -13.86 5.75
C ASP A 236 1.66 -15.19 5.59
N GLN A 237 0.48 -15.33 6.20
CA GLN A 237 -0.37 -16.51 6.10
C GLN A 237 -1.50 -16.32 5.06
N GLY A 238 -1.62 -15.15 4.44
CA GLY A 238 -2.69 -14.79 3.51
C GLY A 238 -4.00 -14.37 4.19
N GLY A 239 -3.97 -14.08 5.49
CA GLY A 239 -5.03 -13.38 6.20
C GLY A 239 -5.02 -11.88 5.86
N LEU A 240 -6.14 -11.19 6.04
CA LEU A 240 -6.23 -9.75 5.80
C LEU A 240 -5.99 -8.97 7.10
N VAL A 241 -5.24 -7.88 7.02
CA VAL A 241 -5.11 -6.89 8.09
C VAL A 241 -5.66 -5.57 7.59
N LEU A 242 -6.67 -5.07 8.29
CA LEU A 242 -7.31 -3.78 8.01
C LEU A 242 -6.83 -2.76 9.03
N LEU A 243 -6.34 -1.62 8.54
CA LEU A 243 -5.99 -0.47 9.37
C LEU A 243 -7.10 0.56 9.30
N GLY A 244 -7.78 0.80 10.43
CA GLY A 244 -8.73 1.89 10.60
C GLY A 244 -8.14 3.02 11.44
N HIS A 245 -8.91 4.09 11.62
CA HIS A 245 -8.51 5.23 12.44
C HIS A 245 -8.36 4.86 13.93
N GLY A 246 -9.26 4.02 14.45
CA GLY A 246 -9.32 3.63 15.87
C GLY A 246 -8.62 2.32 16.23
N GLY A 247 -8.10 1.57 15.25
CA GLY A 247 -7.47 0.27 15.51
C GLY A 247 -7.16 -0.54 14.27
N ILE A 248 -6.71 -1.77 14.50
CA ILE A 248 -6.53 -2.77 13.44
C ILE A 248 -7.52 -3.93 13.62
N ILE A 249 -8.00 -4.47 12.51
CA ILE A 249 -8.76 -5.72 12.46
C ILE A 249 -7.93 -6.75 11.71
N ARG A 250 -7.81 -7.96 12.26
CA ARG A 250 -7.16 -9.11 11.62
C ARG A 250 -8.23 -10.13 11.25
N LEU A 251 -8.24 -10.52 9.99
CA LEU A 251 -9.11 -11.51 9.39
C LEU A 251 -8.24 -12.71 8.99
N PRO A 252 -8.06 -13.72 9.87
CA PRO A 252 -7.27 -14.88 9.52
C PRO A 252 -7.94 -15.66 8.38
N ARG A 253 -7.18 -16.44 7.61
CA ARG A 253 -7.77 -17.34 6.59
C ARG A 253 -8.76 -18.33 7.18
N THR A 254 -8.52 -18.74 8.43
CA THR A 254 -9.34 -19.68 9.19
C THR A 254 -9.52 -19.15 10.61
N GLY A 255 -10.73 -19.31 11.15
CA GLY A 255 -11.07 -18.87 12.50
C GLY A 255 -11.70 -17.47 12.54
N SER A 256 -11.82 -16.92 13.75
CA SER A 256 -12.53 -15.67 13.99
C SER A 256 -11.63 -14.44 13.81
N ALA A 257 -12.22 -13.37 13.30
CA ALA A 257 -11.61 -12.05 13.27
C ALA A 257 -11.25 -11.58 14.68
N THR A 258 -10.14 -10.86 14.80
CA THR A 258 -9.70 -10.24 16.05
C THR A 258 -9.38 -8.77 15.80
N SER A 259 -9.35 -7.96 16.85
CA SER A 259 -9.00 -6.55 16.73
C SER A 259 -8.09 -6.08 17.85
N VAL A 260 -7.35 -5.02 17.57
CA VAL A 260 -6.55 -4.27 18.54
C VAL A 260 -6.97 -2.82 18.43
N ARG A 261 -7.58 -2.32 19.50
CA ARG A 261 -7.94 -0.91 19.60
C ARG A 261 -6.71 -0.09 19.95
N PHE A 262 -6.59 1.08 19.34
CA PHE A 262 -5.55 2.02 19.69
C PHE A 262 -5.83 2.70 21.04
N PRO A 263 -4.82 2.85 21.91
CA PRO A 263 -4.98 3.57 23.18
C PRO A 263 -5.50 5.00 22.99
N LYS A 264 -6.24 5.52 23.97
CA LYS A 264 -6.70 6.92 23.93
C LYS A 264 -5.55 7.92 23.86
N SER A 265 -4.38 7.58 24.40
CA SER A 265 -3.17 8.41 24.34
C SER A 265 -2.72 8.75 22.92
N VAL A 266 -3.12 7.96 21.90
CA VAL A 266 -2.76 8.20 20.50
C VAL A 266 -3.89 8.77 19.64
N SER A 267 -5.10 8.94 20.15
CA SER A 267 -6.26 9.37 19.36
C SER A 267 -6.16 10.82 18.86
N ARG A 268 -5.45 11.68 19.61
CA ARG A 268 -5.20 13.08 19.24
C ARG A 268 -4.04 13.27 18.26
N LEU A 269 -3.30 12.20 17.98
CA LEU A 269 -2.15 12.22 17.09
C LEU A 269 -2.59 11.93 15.65
N PRO A 270 -1.87 12.42 14.61
CA PRO A 270 -2.26 12.20 13.22
C PRO A 270 -2.26 10.71 12.89
N SER A 271 -3.33 10.17 12.32
CA SER A 271 -3.51 8.72 12.12
C SER A 271 -2.42 8.06 11.29
N TRP A 272 -2.10 6.81 11.62
CA TRP A 272 -1.31 5.96 10.72
C TRP A 272 -2.04 5.78 9.40
N SER A 273 -1.28 5.74 8.32
CA SER A 273 -1.82 5.70 6.95
C SER A 273 -1.38 4.48 6.16
N THR A 274 -0.50 3.66 6.72
CA THR A 274 0.01 2.44 6.08
C THR A 274 0.28 1.37 7.10
N VAL A 275 -0.05 0.12 6.77
CA VAL A 275 0.26 -1.07 7.56
C VAL A 275 1.16 -1.99 6.75
N VAL A 276 2.20 -2.52 7.41
CA VAL A 276 3.17 -3.43 6.81
C VAL A 276 3.15 -4.72 7.61
N SER A 277 2.91 -5.87 6.97
CA SER A 277 3.12 -7.17 7.63
C SER A 277 4.59 -7.31 8.04
N ALA A 278 4.86 -7.60 9.32
CA ALA A 278 6.21 -7.83 9.84
C ALA A 278 6.54 -9.31 10.01
N GLY A 279 5.62 -10.20 9.62
CA GLY A 279 5.70 -11.65 9.85
C GLY A 279 5.22 -12.08 11.23
N GLN A 280 4.92 -13.37 11.39
CA GLN A 280 4.47 -13.97 12.65
C GLN A 280 3.21 -13.29 13.25
N GLY A 281 2.36 -12.72 12.39
CA GLY A 281 1.16 -11.98 12.80
C GLY A 281 1.40 -10.59 13.41
N ALA A 282 2.66 -10.12 13.45
CA ALA A 282 2.99 -8.75 13.81
C ALA A 282 2.87 -7.81 12.61
N VAL A 283 2.56 -6.55 12.87
CA VAL A 283 2.48 -5.51 11.84
C VAL A 283 3.17 -4.23 12.28
N VAL A 284 3.75 -3.50 11.34
CA VAL A 284 4.29 -2.15 11.56
C VAL A 284 3.34 -1.13 10.96
N LEU A 285 2.95 -0.14 11.77
CA LEU A 285 2.16 1.01 11.35
C LEU A 285 3.10 2.15 11.00
N LEU A 286 2.89 2.75 9.83
CA LEU A 286 3.68 3.86 9.29
C LEU A 286 2.79 5.07 9.01
N GLY A 287 3.44 6.22 8.81
CA GLY A 287 2.77 7.51 8.68
C GLY A 287 2.40 8.11 10.03
N GLY A 288 1.32 8.88 10.06
CA GLY A 288 0.86 9.54 11.28
C GLY A 288 1.73 10.71 11.75
N MET A 289 2.33 11.42 10.79
CA MET A 289 3.04 12.67 11.04
C MET A 289 2.37 13.87 10.36
N LYS A 290 2.51 15.04 10.98
CA LYS A 290 2.35 16.34 10.32
C LYS A 290 3.71 16.79 9.77
N ALA A 291 3.73 17.63 8.74
CA ALA A 291 4.96 18.23 8.22
C ALA A 291 5.80 18.99 9.29
N SER A 292 5.16 19.38 10.41
CA SER A 292 5.77 20.05 11.55
C SER A 292 6.08 19.14 12.76
N ALA A 293 5.81 17.83 12.67
CA ALA A 293 6.01 16.92 13.78
C ALA A 293 7.51 16.60 13.96
N ILE A 294 8.01 16.76 15.19
CA ILE A 294 9.44 16.62 15.51
C ILE A 294 9.86 15.15 15.61
N ALA A 295 8.92 14.22 15.85
CA ALA A 295 9.23 12.81 16.03
C ALA A 295 8.26 11.89 15.26
N PRO A 296 8.76 11.15 14.26
CA PRO A 296 8.07 10.00 13.70
C PRO A 296 7.57 9.00 14.75
N ARG A 297 6.52 8.27 14.40
CA ARG A 297 5.88 7.28 15.28
C ARG A 297 5.60 5.93 14.59
N PRO A 298 6.61 5.30 13.99
CA PRO A 298 6.46 3.92 13.55
C PRO A 298 6.10 3.06 14.77
N THR A 299 5.08 2.22 14.62
CA THR A 299 4.55 1.44 15.73
C THR A 299 4.48 -0.02 15.35
N LEU A 300 5.06 -0.89 16.16
CA LEU A 300 4.87 -2.32 16.05
C LEU A 300 3.62 -2.72 16.83
N VAL A 301 2.71 -3.43 16.17
CA VAL A 301 1.58 -4.11 16.84
C VAL A 301 1.83 -5.62 16.75
N ARG A 302 2.08 -6.22 17.91
CA ARG A 302 2.30 -7.66 18.06
C ARG A 302 1.01 -8.44 17.81
N ARG A 303 1.13 -9.75 17.60
CA ARG A 303 0.00 -10.66 17.44
C ARG A 303 -0.92 -10.69 18.68
N ASP A 304 -0.34 -10.57 19.87
CA ASP A 304 -1.04 -10.49 21.16
C ASP A 304 -1.74 -9.13 21.41
N GLY A 305 -1.59 -8.18 20.49
CA GLY A 305 -2.17 -6.85 20.57
C GLY A 305 -1.33 -5.81 21.32
N ARG A 306 -0.17 -6.18 21.87
CA ARG A 306 0.75 -5.19 22.45
C ARG A 306 1.26 -4.24 21.37
N MET A 307 1.27 -2.95 21.70
CA MET A 307 1.78 -1.88 20.85
C MET A 307 3.11 -1.36 21.40
N GLU A 308 4.10 -1.27 20.54
CA GLU A 308 5.45 -0.78 20.84
C GLU A 308 5.83 0.34 19.86
N ARG A 309 6.20 1.51 20.38
CA ARG A 309 6.74 2.61 19.58
C ARG A 309 8.17 2.28 19.18
N LEU A 310 8.41 2.19 17.88
CA LEU A 310 9.73 1.93 17.33
C LEU A 310 10.56 3.21 17.30
N SER A 311 11.85 3.11 17.62
CA SER A 311 12.81 4.21 17.48
C SER A 311 13.59 4.03 16.20
N TRP A 312 13.09 4.62 15.11
CA TRP A 312 13.76 4.62 13.82
C TRP A 312 14.51 5.91 13.54
N GLY A 313 14.71 6.77 14.55
CA GLY A 313 15.36 8.07 14.43
C GLY A 313 14.39 9.25 14.45
N GLY A 314 14.94 10.46 14.28
CA GLY A 314 14.19 11.72 14.28
C GLY A 314 13.54 12.02 12.93
N PHE A 315 12.84 13.15 12.88
CA PHE A 315 12.26 13.66 11.63
C PHE A 315 13.35 13.95 10.59
N VAL A 316 13.16 13.45 9.36
CA VAL A 316 14.02 13.69 8.21
C VAL A 316 13.23 14.42 7.13
N ARG A 317 13.76 15.56 6.67
CA ARG A 317 13.21 16.32 5.55
C ARG A 317 13.48 15.60 4.23
N CYS A 318 12.62 15.80 3.23
CA CYS A 318 12.77 15.19 1.91
C CYS A 318 14.17 15.41 1.31
N ASP A 319 14.74 16.62 1.36
CA ASP A 319 16.05 16.93 0.80
C ASP A 319 17.25 16.34 1.58
N LYS A 320 17.00 15.69 2.73
CA LYS A 320 18.01 15.14 3.65
C LYS A 320 17.98 13.62 3.73
N PHE A 321 17.54 12.94 2.66
CA PHE A 321 17.55 11.48 2.62
C PHE A 321 18.95 10.92 2.94
N ASP A 322 19.01 10.01 3.91
CA ASP A 322 20.24 9.48 4.49
C ASP A 322 20.37 7.94 4.34
N GLY A 323 19.38 7.29 3.70
CA GLY A 323 19.33 5.84 3.54
C GLY A 323 18.88 5.07 4.78
N SER A 324 18.46 5.76 5.85
CA SER A 324 18.00 5.15 7.09
C SER A 324 16.47 4.98 7.14
N LEU A 325 15.99 4.15 8.08
CA LEU A 325 14.56 4.04 8.38
C LEU A 325 13.97 5.34 8.96
N SER A 326 14.78 6.33 9.37
CA SER A 326 14.28 7.65 9.79
C SER A 326 13.53 8.34 8.65
N SER A 327 14.02 8.17 7.42
CA SER A 327 13.38 8.68 6.20
C SER A 327 12.02 8.00 5.95
N VAL A 328 11.94 6.67 6.14
CA VAL A 328 10.69 5.91 6.03
C VAL A 328 9.71 6.28 7.14
N ALA A 329 10.20 6.42 8.37
CA ALA A 329 9.39 6.84 9.50
C ALA A 329 8.82 8.24 9.28
N SER A 330 9.59 9.10 8.59
CA SER A 330 9.23 10.48 8.30
C SER A 330 8.30 10.66 7.09
N ALA A 331 7.96 9.58 6.40
CA ALA A 331 7.16 9.63 5.18
C ALA A 331 5.67 9.88 5.47
N MET A 332 5.02 10.59 4.54
CA MET A 332 3.56 10.61 4.46
C MET A 332 3.11 9.42 3.60
N SER A 333 3.14 8.23 4.18
CA SER A 333 2.88 6.98 3.45
C SER A 333 1.46 6.89 2.90
N SER A 334 1.31 6.38 1.67
CA SER A 334 0.01 6.19 1.01
C SER A 334 -0.19 4.78 0.45
N GLY A 335 0.39 3.79 1.11
CA GLY A 335 0.31 2.38 0.74
C GLY A 335 1.69 1.74 0.70
N SER A 336 1.71 0.42 0.89
CA SER A 336 2.92 -0.39 0.78
C SER A 336 2.64 -1.75 0.18
N VAL A 337 3.68 -2.37 -0.37
CA VAL A 337 3.63 -3.75 -0.85
C VAL A 337 4.94 -4.45 -0.54
N ARG A 338 4.86 -5.73 -0.16
CA ARG A 338 6.03 -6.57 0.10
C ARG A 338 6.45 -7.25 -1.20
N ALA A 339 7.72 -7.12 -1.56
CA ALA A 339 8.33 -7.82 -2.68
C ALA A 339 8.74 -9.24 -2.29
N ALA A 340 8.97 -10.10 -3.30
CA ALA A 340 9.37 -11.50 -3.10
C ALA A 340 10.71 -11.67 -2.35
N ASP A 341 11.60 -10.68 -2.44
CA ASP A 341 12.89 -10.66 -1.73
C ASP A 341 12.79 -10.19 -0.26
N GLY A 342 11.56 -9.99 0.22
CA GLY A 342 11.23 -9.52 1.56
C GLY A 342 11.39 -8.03 1.77
N SER A 343 11.84 -7.26 0.77
CA SER A 343 11.80 -5.80 0.82
C SER A 343 10.35 -5.28 0.80
N ILE A 344 10.17 -4.07 1.30
CA ILE A 344 8.89 -3.38 1.32
C ILE A 344 9.04 -2.13 0.45
N LEU A 345 8.13 -2.00 -0.50
CA LEU A 345 7.98 -0.80 -1.29
C LEU A 345 6.90 0.07 -0.68
N MET A 346 7.14 1.37 -0.57
CA MET A 346 6.20 2.32 0.01
C MET A 346 6.21 3.62 -0.76
N ASN A 347 5.02 4.14 -1.05
CA ASN A 347 4.86 5.47 -1.62
C ASN A 347 4.83 6.52 -0.50
N ASP A 348 5.63 7.57 -0.64
CA ASP A 348 5.66 8.76 0.19
C ASP A 348 5.10 9.94 -0.59
N LYS A 349 3.80 10.20 -0.40
CA LYS A 349 3.09 11.27 -1.12
C LYS A 349 3.60 12.67 -0.74
N GLY A 350 4.23 12.81 0.43
CA GLY A 350 4.74 14.10 0.91
C GLY A 350 6.00 14.51 0.18
N CYS A 351 6.93 13.56 -0.01
CA CYS A 351 8.17 13.79 -0.75
C CYS A 351 8.07 13.45 -2.24
N GLY A 352 6.95 12.87 -2.70
CA GLY A 352 6.77 12.42 -4.08
C GLY A 352 7.70 11.28 -4.46
N ARG A 353 7.94 10.34 -3.55
CA ARG A 353 8.96 9.29 -3.66
C ARG A 353 8.42 7.90 -3.47
N VAL A 354 9.10 6.93 -4.06
CA VAL A 354 8.95 5.52 -3.70
C VAL A 354 10.22 5.05 -3.00
N TYR A 355 10.06 4.54 -1.78
CA TYR A 355 11.13 3.88 -1.04
C TYR A 355 11.06 2.37 -1.22
N SER A 356 12.22 1.72 -1.29
CA SER A 356 12.39 0.29 -1.01
C SER A 356 13.21 0.13 0.27
N PHE A 357 12.73 -0.66 1.23
CA PHE A 357 13.42 -0.84 2.50
C PHE A 357 13.25 -2.25 3.07
N LYS A 358 14.15 -2.65 3.98
CA LYS A 358 14.01 -3.86 4.78
C LYS A 358 13.84 -3.52 6.24
N LEU A 359 12.89 -4.18 6.90
CA LEU A 359 12.76 -4.09 8.36
C LEU A 359 14.02 -4.68 9.02
N PRO A 360 14.41 -4.21 10.21
CA PRO A 360 15.45 -4.85 11.01
C PRO A 360 15.04 -6.27 11.39
N ASP A 361 16.02 -7.18 11.52
CA ASP A 361 15.77 -8.60 11.88
C ASP A 361 15.07 -8.74 13.24
N ARG A 362 15.27 -7.77 14.12
CA ARG A 362 14.59 -7.66 15.41
C ARG A 362 13.89 -6.32 15.51
N LEU A 363 12.57 -6.37 15.59
CA LEU A 363 11.73 -5.21 15.90
C LEU A 363 11.44 -5.20 17.40
N ALA A 364 11.84 -4.12 18.06
CA ALA A 364 11.53 -3.84 19.45
C ALA A 364 11.34 -2.33 19.62
N GLY A 365 10.46 -1.95 20.55
CA GLY A 365 10.18 -0.57 20.87
C GLY A 365 9.83 -0.37 22.33
N SER A 366 9.53 0.87 22.70
CA SER A 366 8.98 1.18 24.02
C SER A 366 7.47 0.95 24.03
N ALA A 367 6.91 0.43 25.11
CA ALA A 367 5.46 0.30 25.24
C ALA A 367 4.78 1.66 25.17
N PHE A 368 3.55 1.71 24.65
CA PHE A 368 2.71 2.89 24.83
C PHE A 368 2.32 3.01 26.30
N GLU A 369 2.51 4.21 26.87
CA GLU A 369 1.96 4.55 28.18
C GLU A 369 0.42 4.46 28.10
N LYS A 370 -0.18 3.83 29.12
CA LYS A 370 -1.62 3.52 29.19
C LYS A 370 -2.48 4.78 29.17
#